data_AF-A0A0G2HNQ8-F1
#
_entry.id   AF-A0A0G2HNQ8-F1
#
_cell.length_a   1.000
_cell.length_b   1.000
_cell.length_c   1.000
_cell.angle_alpha   90.00
_cell.angle_beta   90.00
_cell.angle_gamma   90.00
#
_symmetry.space_group_name_H-M   'P 1'
#
loop_
_entity.id
_entity.type
_entity.pdbx_description
1 polymer ?
#
loop_
_entity_poly.entity_id
_entity_poly.type
_entity_poly.pdbx_seq_one_letter_code
_entity_poly.pdbx_strand_id
1 'polypeptide(L)'
;MDTFEHEAFMPPEHLMFVDCMLTMPGASLEAEYQRRINTINAGVAFCGVEEGRPSRRPAVDEDPYPPTKRQRCLVKDNTEVLLHQAMESVQAKSTAEQPQACFQPRICFLCVGNPTCSLKDRIMEYATPGSLTRHFLRRHINPPWPATGVECNVCEGKMLPAKSALLNHAEEAHGTIVRGRAREKLALEYQWNLEN
;
A
#
# COMPACT_ATOMS: atom_id res chain seq x y z
N MET A 1 -28.26 6.43 26.20
CA MET A 1 -26.84 6.72 26.49
C MET A 1 -26.36 5.53 27.28
N ASP A 2 -25.96 4.48 26.57
CA ASP A 2 -25.53 3.21 27.17
C ASP A 2 -24.03 3.23 27.40
N THR A 3 -23.71 2.97 28.66
CA THR A 3 -22.40 2.88 29.27
C THR A 3 -21.73 1.56 28.93
N PHE A 4 -20.53 1.65 28.36
CA PHE A 4 -19.45 0.66 28.25
C PHE A 4 -19.69 -0.70 28.95
N GLU A 5 -20.19 -1.70 28.21
CA GLU A 5 -20.15 -3.11 28.61
C GLU A 5 -19.06 -3.87 27.84
N HIS A 6 -17.78 -3.55 28.07
CA HIS A 6 -16.64 -4.36 27.58
C HIS A 6 -15.50 -4.41 28.61
N GLU A 7 -15.81 -4.59 29.89
CA GLU A 7 -14.82 -4.78 30.96
C GLU A 7 -14.36 -6.24 31.14
N ALA A 8 -14.67 -7.15 30.22
CA ALA A 8 -14.19 -8.53 30.31
C ALA A 8 -12.94 -8.74 29.45
N PHE A 9 -11.79 -8.82 30.13
CA PHE A 9 -10.45 -9.26 29.67
C PHE A 9 -9.55 -8.22 28.99
N MET A 10 -9.23 -7.13 29.69
CA MET A 10 -7.98 -6.42 29.45
C MET A 10 -6.85 -7.11 30.26
N PRO A 11 -5.76 -7.59 29.62
CA PRO A 11 -4.63 -8.20 30.33
C PRO A 11 -4.01 -7.24 31.36
N PRO A 12 -3.52 -7.73 32.52
CA PRO A 12 -2.97 -6.89 33.58
C PRO A 12 -1.89 -5.92 33.11
N GLU A 13 -1.06 -6.34 32.16
CA GLU A 13 0.02 -5.54 31.59
C GLU A 13 -0.51 -4.35 30.78
N HIS A 14 -1.67 -4.50 30.14
CA HIS A 14 -2.32 -3.41 29.40
C HIS A 14 -2.93 -2.37 30.35
N LEU A 15 -3.59 -2.80 31.42
CA LEU A 15 -4.09 -1.90 32.48
C LEU A 15 -2.93 -1.14 33.15
N MET A 16 -1.85 -1.84 33.48
CA MET A 16 -0.67 -1.23 34.09
C MET A 16 0.00 -0.21 33.17
N PHE A 17 0.07 -0.48 31.86
CA PHE A 17 0.64 0.46 30.90
C PHE A 17 -0.22 1.72 30.76
N VAL A 18 -1.54 1.56 30.66
CA VAL A 18 -2.48 2.70 30.60
C VAL A 18 -2.38 3.55 31.86
N ASP A 19 -2.36 2.94 33.04
CA ASP A 19 -2.23 3.65 34.32
C ASP A 19 -0.90 4.43 34.40
N CYS A 20 0.22 3.80 34.05
CA CYS A 20 1.53 4.46 34.05
C CYS A 20 1.66 5.59 33.02
N MET A 21 0.96 5.49 31.88
CA MET A 21 0.93 6.53 30.85
C MET A 21 0.10 7.74 31.26
N LEU A 22 -0.98 7.52 32.00
CA LEU A 22 -1.92 8.56 32.44
C LEU A 22 -1.58 9.16 33.82
N THR A 23 -0.56 8.61 34.50
CA THR A 23 -0.09 9.10 35.79
C THR A 23 0.46 10.53 35.68
N MET A 24 0.06 11.39 36.62
CA MET A 24 0.48 12.80 36.67
C MET A 24 2.00 12.97 36.83
N PRO A 25 2.58 14.08 36.34
CA PRO A 25 3.98 14.43 36.54
C PRO A 25 4.43 14.41 38.01
N GLY A 26 5.68 14.04 38.26
CA GLY A 26 6.22 13.97 39.62
C GLY A 26 6.46 15.37 40.18
N ALA A 27 6.20 15.58 41.47
CA ALA A 27 6.42 16.89 42.12
C ALA A 27 7.91 17.27 42.26
N SER A 28 8.82 16.33 41.97
CA SER A 28 10.27 16.54 41.93
C SER A 28 10.86 15.88 40.69
N LEU A 29 12.05 16.32 40.30
CA LEU A 29 12.80 15.73 39.19
C LEU A 29 13.05 14.24 39.40
N GLU A 30 13.38 13.80 40.62
CA GLU A 30 13.60 12.39 40.94
C GLU A 30 12.31 11.56 40.82
N ALA A 31 11.19 12.08 41.32
CA ALA A 31 9.89 11.42 41.19
C ALA A 31 9.43 11.32 39.73
N GLU A 32 9.73 12.34 38.92
CA GLU A 32 9.49 12.36 37.48
C GLU A 32 10.33 11.31 36.74
N TYR A 33 11.62 11.18 37.07
CA TYR A 33 12.48 10.13 36.51
C TYR A 33 11.96 8.74 36.86
N GLN A 34 11.59 8.52 38.12
CA GLN A 34 11.07 7.23 38.55
C GLN A 34 9.75 6.89 37.85
N ARG A 35 8.84 7.85 37.69
CA ARG A 35 7.60 7.62 36.93
C ARG A 35 7.90 7.24 35.48
N ARG A 36 8.79 7.96 34.79
CA ARG A 36 9.16 7.64 33.40
C ARG A 36 9.75 6.24 33.28
N ILE A 37 10.63 5.85 34.21
CA ILE A 37 11.20 4.50 34.26
C ILE A 37 10.09 3.46 34.43
N ASN A 38 9.13 3.71 35.31
CA ASN A 38 7.99 2.82 35.53
C ASN A 38 7.12 2.70 34.27
N THR A 39 6.82 3.81 33.58
CA THR A 39 6.08 3.80 32.30
C THR A 39 6.82 3.02 31.21
N ILE A 40 8.15 3.17 31.12
CA ILE A 40 8.96 2.40 30.17
C ILE A 40 8.89 0.91 30.47
N ASN A 41 9.06 0.51 31.73
CA ASN A 41 9.00 -0.89 32.14
C ASN A 41 7.60 -1.48 31.90
N ALA A 42 6.53 -0.73 32.18
CA ALA A 42 5.17 -1.14 31.89
C ALA A 42 4.92 -1.28 30.37
N GLY A 43 5.48 -0.38 29.56
CA GLY A 43 5.41 -0.47 28.10
C GLY A 43 6.13 -1.70 27.55
N VAL A 44 7.31 -2.03 28.09
CA VAL A 44 8.04 -3.26 27.74
C VAL A 44 7.22 -4.51 28.08
N ALA A 45 6.58 -4.54 29.25
CA ALA A 45 5.69 -5.65 29.63
C ALA A 45 4.46 -5.74 28.73
N PHE A 46 3.84 -4.61 28.37
CA PHE A 46 2.70 -4.55 27.47
C PHE A 46 3.01 -5.04 26.05
N CYS A 47 4.19 -4.72 25.51
CA CYS A 47 4.59 -5.15 24.17
C CYS A 47 4.61 -6.68 23.97
N GLY A 48 4.64 -7.48 25.05
CA GLY A 48 4.57 -8.94 25.01
C GLY A 48 3.15 -9.51 25.02
N VAL A 49 2.13 -8.67 25.21
CA VAL A 49 0.72 -9.08 25.26
C VAL A 49 0.19 -9.28 23.85
N GLU A 50 -0.35 -10.45 23.55
CA GLU A 50 -1.03 -10.71 22.27
C GLU A 50 -2.36 -9.95 22.26
N GLU A 51 -2.43 -8.84 21.50
CA GLU A 51 -3.69 -8.22 21.13
C GLU A 51 -4.46 -9.25 20.30
N GLY A 52 -5.57 -9.76 20.86
CA GLY A 52 -6.28 -10.94 20.37
C GLY A 52 -6.48 -10.98 18.85
N ARG A 53 -6.58 -12.20 18.30
CA ARG A 53 -6.76 -12.39 16.84
C ARG A 53 -7.88 -11.48 16.32
N PRO A 54 -7.70 -10.82 15.16
CA PRO A 54 -8.81 -10.18 14.47
C PRO A 54 -9.93 -11.21 14.37
N SER A 55 -11.15 -10.82 14.77
CA SER A 55 -12.33 -11.69 14.68
C SER A 55 -12.47 -12.19 13.24
N ARG A 56 -11.90 -13.36 12.97
CA ARG A 56 -12.26 -14.14 11.80
C ARG A 56 -13.66 -14.61 12.12
N ARG A 57 -14.64 -14.02 11.44
CA ARG A 57 -16.00 -14.57 11.36
C ARG A 57 -15.90 -16.10 11.27
N PRO A 58 -16.72 -16.85 12.02
CA PRO A 58 -16.68 -18.31 11.94
C PRO A 58 -16.81 -18.71 10.47
N ALA A 59 -15.80 -19.41 9.97
CA ALA A 59 -16.01 -20.26 8.80
C ALA A 59 -17.02 -21.31 9.28
N VAL A 60 -18.28 -21.10 8.89
CA VAL A 60 -19.33 -22.10 9.04
C VAL A 60 -18.86 -23.31 8.26
N ASP A 61 -18.56 -24.35 9.04
CA ASP A 61 -18.80 -25.76 8.81
C ASP A 61 -18.55 -26.32 7.40
N GLU A 62 -17.62 -27.27 7.35
CA GLU A 62 -17.49 -28.23 6.26
C GLU A 62 -18.82 -28.96 6.06
N ASP A 63 -19.56 -28.60 5.02
CA ASP A 63 -20.65 -29.43 4.50
C ASP A 63 -20.06 -30.40 3.45
N PRO A 64 -20.10 -31.72 3.67
CA PRO A 64 -19.46 -32.69 2.81
C PRO A 64 -20.36 -33.15 1.65
N TYR A 65 -20.86 -32.27 0.76
CA TYR A 65 -21.44 -32.72 -0.54
C TYR A 65 -21.31 -31.69 -1.70
N PRO A 66 -21.08 -32.12 -2.97
CA PRO A 66 -20.98 -31.24 -4.14
C PRO A 66 -22.38 -30.98 -4.76
N PRO A 67 -22.65 -29.88 -5.54
CA PRO A 67 -22.03 -29.70 -6.86
C PRO A 67 -21.94 -28.25 -7.46
N THR A 68 -20.87 -28.05 -8.25
CA THR A 68 -20.74 -27.31 -9.53
C THR A 68 -21.32 -25.90 -9.80
N LYS A 69 -20.43 -25.08 -10.42
CA LYS A 69 -20.63 -23.91 -11.31
C LYS A 69 -20.99 -22.55 -10.71
N ARG A 70 -21.93 -22.41 -9.76
CA ARG A 70 -22.37 -21.07 -9.30
C ARG A 70 -21.33 -20.29 -8.49
N GLN A 71 -20.56 -20.96 -7.63
CA GLN A 71 -19.49 -20.33 -6.81
C GLN A 71 -18.39 -19.68 -7.66
N ARG A 72 -18.05 -20.28 -8.82
CA ARG A 72 -17.01 -19.76 -9.72
C ARG A 72 -17.40 -18.45 -10.40
N CYS A 73 -18.68 -18.27 -10.75
CA CYS A 73 -19.16 -17.02 -11.33
C CYS A 73 -19.06 -15.86 -10.33
N LEU A 74 -19.48 -16.08 -9.08
CA LEU A 74 -19.53 -15.05 -8.04
C LEU A 74 -18.13 -14.57 -7.61
N VAL A 75 -17.17 -15.49 -7.51
CA VAL A 75 -15.76 -15.15 -7.24
C VAL A 75 -15.12 -14.42 -8.43
N LYS A 76 -15.46 -14.83 -9.66
CA LYS A 76 -14.95 -14.20 -10.89
C LYS A 76 -15.45 -12.76 -11.05
N ASP A 77 -16.73 -12.52 -10.79
CA ASP A 77 -17.34 -11.17 -10.79
C ASP A 77 -16.63 -10.25 -9.80
N ASN A 78 -16.42 -10.69 -8.55
CA ASN A 78 -15.72 -9.87 -7.56
C ASN A 78 -14.28 -9.53 -7.98
N THR A 79 -13.56 -10.47 -8.60
CA THR A 79 -12.20 -10.20 -9.06
C THR A 79 -12.12 -9.23 -10.24
N GLU A 80 -13.09 -9.28 -11.16
CA GLU A 80 -13.17 -8.34 -12.29
C GLU A 80 -13.54 -6.93 -11.81
N VAL A 81 -14.45 -6.82 -10.83
CA VAL A 81 -14.81 -5.55 -10.18
C VAL A 81 -13.61 -4.93 -9.46
N LEU A 82 -12.86 -5.71 -8.67
CA LEU A 82 -11.67 -5.22 -7.96
C LEU A 82 -10.58 -4.74 -8.93
N LEU A 83 -10.40 -5.45 -10.05
CA LEU A 83 -9.43 -5.07 -11.07
C LEU A 83 -9.85 -3.78 -11.77
N HIS A 84 -11.13 -3.63 -12.10
CA HIS A 84 -11.66 -2.40 -12.69
C HIS A 84 -11.46 -1.20 -11.76
N GLN A 85 -11.81 -1.35 -10.47
CA GLN A 85 -11.59 -0.33 -9.47
C GLN A 85 -10.10 0.03 -9.34
N ALA A 86 -9.20 -0.95 -9.39
CA ALA A 86 -7.76 -0.72 -9.39
C ALA A 86 -7.30 0.07 -10.62
N MET A 87 -7.83 -0.24 -11.82
CA MET A 87 -7.53 0.50 -13.07
C MET A 87 -7.98 1.96 -12.99
N GLU A 88 -9.17 2.22 -12.44
CA GLU A 88 -9.67 3.58 -12.25
C GLU A 88 -8.84 4.36 -11.25
N SER A 89 -8.38 3.71 -10.17
CA SER A 89 -7.64 4.34 -9.08
C SER A 89 -6.25 4.85 -9.48
N VAL A 90 -5.68 4.30 -10.56
CA VAL A 90 -4.34 4.69 -11.05
C VAL A 90 -4.39 5.74 -12.14
N GLN A 91 -5.57 6.13 -12.64
CA GLN A 91 -5.70 7.21 -13.60
C GLN A 91 -5.72 8.55 -12.86
N ALA A 92 -4.79 9.44 -13.22
CA ALA A 92 -4.81 10.81 -12.73
C ALA A 92 -6.00 11.55 -13.35
N LYS A 93 -7.13 11.63 -12.63
CA LYS A 93 -8.29 12.44 -13.01
C LYS A 93 -8.18 13.80 -12.32
N SER A 94 -8.10 14.88 -13.07
CA SER A 94 -8.33 16.21 -12.50
C SER A 94 -9.83 16.39 -12.29
N THR A 95 -10.24 16.58 -11.03
CA THR A 95 -11.61 16.97 -10.71
C THR A 95 -11.57 18.31 -9.98
N ALA A 96 -12.68 19.05 -9.99
CA ALA A 96 -12.78 20.30 -9.25
C ALA A 96 -12.47 20.13 -7.75
N GLU A 97 -12.61 18.92 -7.21
CA GLU A 97 -12.42 18.55 -5.81
C GLU A 97 -10.99 18.05 -5.50
N GLN A 98 -10.23 17.58 -6.49
CA GLN A 98 -8.83 17.17 -6.33
C GLN A 98 -7.96 17.68 -7.49
N PRO A 99 -7.10 18.70 -7.24
CA PRO A 99 -6.05 19.07 -8.16
C PRO A 99 -5.11 17.87 -8.40
N GLN A 100 -4.70 17.68 -9.65
CA GLN A 100 -3.78 16.61 -10.07
C GLN A 100 -2.48 16.58 -9.25
N ALA A 101 -2.05 17.72 -8.71
CA ALA A 101 -0.89 17.85 -7.83
C ALA A 101 -1.02 17.13 -6.47
N CYS A 102 -2.24 16.84 -6.02
CA CYS A 102 -2.50 16.13 -4.75
C CYS A 102 -2.72 14.62 -4.97
N PHE A 103 -2.83 14.16 -6.21
CA PHE A 103 -3.03 12.75 -6.52
C PHE A 103 -1.76 11.95 -6.22
N GLN A 104 -1.90 10.91 -5.40
CA GLN A 104 -0.79 10.05 -4.98
C GLN A 104 -1.16 8.58 -5.18
N PRO A 105 -0.74 7.95 -6.29
CA PRO A 105 -1.07 6.56 -6.55
C PRO A 105 -0.41 5.65 -5.51
N ARG A 106 -1.12 4.60 -5.14
CA ARG A 106 -0.61 3.50 -4.28
C ARG A 106 -0.61 2.16 -4.98
N ILE A 107 -1.08 2.07 -6.21
CA ILE A 107 -1.09 0.86 -7.03
C ILE A 107 -0.25 1.11 -8.29
N CYS A 108 0.47 0.10 -8.78
CA CYS A 108 1.29 0.24 -9.99
C CYS A 108 0.45 0.07 -11.25
N PHE A 109 0.32 1.14 -12.05
CA PHE A 109 -0.44 1.13 -13.29
C PHE A 109 0.03 0.07 -14.31
N LEU A 110 1.35 -0.18 -14.39
CA LEU A 110 1.90 -1.24 -15.25
C LEU A 110 1.56 -2.63 -14.73
N CYS A 111 1.56 -2.86 -13.41
CA CYS A 111 1.14 -4.15 -12.86
C CYS A 111 -0.35 -4.37 -13.09
N VAL A 112 -1.20 -3.39 -12.75
CA VAL A 112 -2.66 -3.49 -12.95
C VAL A 112 -2.97 -3.82 -14.40
N GLY A 113 -2.33 -3.14 -15.35
CA GLY A 113 -2.52 -3.34 -16.78
C GLY A 113 -1.92 -4.64 -17.34
N ASN A 114 -1.04 -5.33 -16.61
CA ASN A 114 -0.30 -6.47 -17.18
C ASN A 114 -1.05 -7.80 -16.97
N PRO A 115 -1.57 -8.45 -18.04
CA PRO A 115 -2.28 -9.72 -17.92
C PRO A 115 -1.36 -10.89 -17.53
N THR A 116 -0.04 -10.75 -17.69
CA THR A 116 0.94 -11.78 -17.31
C THR A 116 1.23 -11.82 -15.81
N CYS A 117 0.83 -10.79 -15.06
CA CYS A 117 0.96 -10.75 -13.61
C CYS A 117 -0.20 -11.52 -12.93
N SER A 118 0.08 -12.10 -11.75
CA SER A 118 -0.99 -12.68 -10.93
C SER A 118 -1.97 -11.60 -10.48
N LEU A 119 -3.25 -11.93 -10.31
CA LEU A 119 -4.25 -10.94 -9.87
C LEU A 119 -3.83 -10.22 -8.58
N LYS A 120 -3.20 -10.94 -7.64
CA LYS A 120 -2.64 -10.38 -6.40
C LYS A 120 -1.61 -9.29 -6.66
N ASP A 121 -0.71 -9.50 -7.62
CA ASP A 121 0.32 -8.50 -7.97
C ASP A 121 -0.29 -7.32 -8.72
N ARG A 122 -1.32 -7.58 -9.55
CA ARG A 122 -2.02 -6.54 -10.33
C ARG A 122 -2.71 -5.54 -9.41
N ILE A 123 -3.39 -6.00 -8.36
CA ILE A 123 -4.14 -5.14 -7.43
C ILE A 123 -3.35 -4.79 -6.15
N MET A 124 -2.05 -5.08 -6.11
CA MET A 124 -1.22 -4.84 -4.93
C MET A 124 -1.18 -3.34 -4.60
N GLU A 125 -1.72 -2.98 -3.45
CA GLU A 125 -1.60 -1.63 -2.90
C GLU A 125 -0.35 -1.52 -2.01
N TYR A 126 0.47 -0.52 -2.30
CA TYR A 126 1.69 -0.19 -1.58
C TYR A 126 1.39 0.68 -0.36
N ALA A 127 2.15 0.51 0.72
CA ALA A 127 1.96 1.26 1.97
C ALA A 127 2.09 2.79 1.79
N THR A 128 3.00 3.21 0.91
CA THR A 128 3.25 4.63 0.62
C THR A 128 3.52 4.86 -0.87
N PRO A 129 3.28 6.08 -1.40
CA PRO A 129 3.66 6.43 -2.77
C PRO A 129 5.15 6.22 -3.05
N GLY A 130 6.02 6.48 -2.06
CA GLY A 130 7.45 6.22 -2.18
C GLY A 130 7.80 4.73 -2.35
N SER A 131 7.06 3.84 -1.68
CA SER A 131 7.23 2.39 -1.87
C SER A 131 6.73 1.92 -3.24
N LEU A 132 5.68 2.54 -3.78
CA LEU A 132 5.25 2.34 -5.16
C LEU A 132 6.32 2.80 -6.15
N THR A 133 6.85 4.03 -6.01
CA THR A 133 7.91 4.55 -6.89
C THR A 133 9.13 3.64 -6.89
N ARG A 134 9.53 3.10 -5.72
CA ARG A 134 10.63 2.13 -5.62
C ARG A 134 10.33 0.84 -6.37
N HIS A 135 9.12 0.31 -6.24
CA HIS A 135 8.68 -0.85 -7.00
C HIS A 135 8.73 -0.57 -8.51
N PHE A 136 8.16 0.54 -8.95
CA PHE A 136 8.12 0.94 -10.35
C PHE A 136 9.51 1.00 -10.97
N LEU A 137 10.46 1.65 -10.29
CA LEU A 137 11.84 1.71 -10.74
C LEU A 137 12.47 0.31 -10.85
N ARG A 138 12.35 -0.51 -9.80
CA ARG A 138 12.98 -1.83 -9.76
C ARG A 138 12.41 -2.81 -10.77
N ARG A 139 11.08 -2.82 -10.96
CA ARG A 139 10.37 -3.81 -11.75
C ARG A 139 10.23 -3.43 -13.22
N HIS A 140 10.15 -2.13 -13.53
CA HIS A 140 9.80 -1.67 -14.88
C HIS A 140 10.86 -0.76 -15.54
N ILE A 141 11.72 -0.09 -14.78
CA ILE A 141 12.72 0.85 -15.33
C ILE A 141 14.14 0.28 -15.34
N ASN A 142 14.54 -0.39 -14.25
CA ASN A 142 15.88 -0.93 -14.10
C ASN A 142 16.19 -2.14 -15.01
N PRO A 143 15.23 -3.04 -15.34
CA PRO A 143 15.50 -4.10 -16.28
C PRO A 143 15.89 -3.59 -17.68
N PRO A 144 16.51 -4.44 -18.52
CA PRO A 144 16.74 -4.13 -19.93
C PRO A 144 15.45 -3.69 -20.61
N TRP A 145 15.54 -2.62 -21.40
CA TRP A 145 14.37 -2.06 -22.08
C TRP A 145 13.95 -2.99 -23.23
N PRO A 146 12.66 -3.34 -23.36
CA PRO A 146 12.20 -4.16 -24.48
C PRO A 146 12.40 -3.45 -25.82
N ALA A 147 12.81 -4.18 -26.86
CA ALA A 147 12.99 -3.62 -28.20
C ALA A 147 11.68 -3.04 -28.78
N THR A 148 10.53 -3.62 -28.39
CA THR A 148 9.19 -3.17 -28.78
C THR A 148 8.64 -2.04 -27.92
N GLY A 149 9.38 -1.61 -26.89
CA GLY A 149 8.88 -0.70 -25.87
C GLY A 149 7.91 -1.38 -24.89
N VAL A 150 7.24 -0.55 -24.09
CA VAL A 150 6.28 -0.99 -23.06
C VAL A 150 4.91 -0.40 -23.38
N GLU A 151 3.87 -1.22 -23.31
CA GLU A 151 2.48 -0.80 -23.50
C GLU A 151 1.81 -0.43 -22.17
N CYS A 152 1.06 0.67 -22.15
CA CYS A 152 0.19 1.01 -21.03
C CYS A 152 -1.25 0.55 -21.30
N ASN A 153 -1.62 -0.59 -20.72
CA ASN A 153 -2.97 -1.16 -20.85
C ASN A 153 -4.05 -0.44 -20.03
N VAL A 154 -3.69 0.59 -19.25
CA VAL A 154 -4.65 1.47 -18.55
C VAL A 154 -5.05 2.65 -19.43
N CYS A 155 -4.20 3.05 -20.38
CA CYS A 155 -4.42 4.17 -21.30
C CYS A 155 -4.58 3.65 -22.74
N GLU A 156 -5.56 2.77 -22.95
CA GLU A 156 -5.96 2.28 -24.28
C GLU A 156 -4.80 1.68 -25.10
N GLY A 157 -3.83 1.02 -24.45
CA GLY A 157 -2.72 0.38 -25.14
C GLY A 157 -1.65 1.36 -25.64
N LYS A 158 -1.50 2.52 -24.99
CA LYS A 158 -0.48 3.52 -25.37
C LYS A 158 0.92 2.89 -25.36
N MET A 159 1.57 2.89 -26.52
CA MET A 159 2.94 2.41 -26.68
C MET A 159 3.97 3.45 -26.21
N LEU A 160 4.90 3.02 -25.37
CA LEU A 160 5.96 3.84 -24.80
C LEU A 160 7.30 3.31 -25.33
N PRO A 161 7.90 3.95 -26.34
CA PRO A 161 9.05 3.40 -27.05
C PRO A 161 10.36 3.48 -26.25
N ALA A 162 10.44 4.38 -25.25
CA ALA A 162 11.66 4.62 -24.48
C ALA A 162 11.35 4.83 -22.97
N LYS A 163 12.38 4.64 -22.13
CA LYS A 163 12.28 4.86 -20.68
C LYS A 163 11.82 6.28 -20.33
N SER A 164 12.32 7.29 -21.05
CA SER A 164 11.91 8.70 -20.87
C SER A 164 10.42 8.91 -21.15
N ALA A 165 9.90 8.32 -22.23
CA ALA A 165 8.48 8.36 -22.56
C ALA A 165 7.63 7.70 -21.47
N LEU A 166 8.09 6.57 -20.90
CA LEU A 166 7.42 5.92 -19.78
C LEU A 166 7.44 6.77 -18.50
N LEU A 167 8.55 7.44 -18.17
CA LEU A 167 8.62 8.30 -17.00
C LEU A 167 7.67 9.50 -17.11
N ASN A 168 7.65 10.17 -18.26
CA ASN A 168 6.76 11.30 -18.49
C ASN A 168 5.29 10.84 -18.44
N HIS A 169 4.98 9.71 -19.08
CA HIS A 169 3.64 9.13 -19.03
C HIS A 169 3.21 8.74 -17.61
N ALA A 170 4.12 8.16 -16.82
CA ALA A 170 3.86 7.79 -15.43
C ALA A 170 3.51 9.02 -14.57
N GLU A 171 4.20 10.14 -14.78
CA GLU A 171 3.95 11.40 -14.08
C GLU A 171 2.64 12.05 -14.53
N GLU A 172 2.42 12.19 -15.84
CA GLU A 172 1.27 12.91 -16.41
C GLU A 172 -0.04 12.13 -16.29
N ALA A 173 -0.05 10.84 -16.64
CA ALA A 173 -1.27 10.05 -16.72
C ALA A 173 -1.60 9.32 -15.42
N HIS A 174 -0.59 9.06 -14.58
CA HIS A 174 -0.71 8.19 -13.42
C HIS A 174 -0.16 8.78 -12.12
N GLY A 175 0.31 10.04 -12.10
CA GLY A 175 0.83 10.71 -10.91
C GLY A 175 2.00 10.00 -10.21
N THR A 176 2.64 9.03 -10.88
CA THR A 176 3.78 8.29 -10.33
C THR A 176 5.04 9.10 -10.57
N ILE A 177 5.41 9.90 -9.57
CA ILE A 177 6.55 10.81 -9.68
C ILE A 177 7.85 10.09 -9.32
N VAL A 178 8.81 10.11 -10.25
CA VAL A 178 10.20 9.70 -10.02
C VAL A 178 11.06 10.96 -9.88
N ARG A 179 11.51 11.28 -8.66
CA ARG A 179 12.37 12.45 -8.37
C ARG A 179 13.84 12.07 -8.17
N GLY A 180 14.73 13.03 -8.34
CA GLY A 180 16.15 12.97 -7.96
C GLY A 180 17.06 12.18 -8.89
N ARG A 181 18.19 11.68 -8.34
CA ARG A 181 19.29 11.02 -9.08
C ARG A 181 18.90 9.93 -10.08
N ALA A 182 17.77 9.25 -9.87
CA ALA A 182 17.27 8.23 -10.80
C ALA A 182 16.81 8.83 -12.15
N ARG A 183 16.16 9.99 -12.13
CA ARG A 183 15.72 10.70 -13.34
C ARG A 183 16.92 11.28 -14.09
N GLU A 184 17.88 11.84 -13.35
CA GLU A 184 19.14 12.37 -13.89
C GLU A 184 19.97 11.28 -14.57
N LYS A 185 20.14 10.11 -13.94
CA LYS A 185 20.88 8.99 -14.52
C LYS A 185 20.25 8.49 -15.82
N LEU A 186 18.93 8.39 -15.87
CA LEU A 186 18.21 7.97 -17.07
C LEU A 186 18.23 9.03 -18.18
N ALA A 187 18.25 10.32 -17.83
CA ALA A 187 18.45 11.40 -18.79
C ALA A 187 19.87 11.37 -19.40
N LEU A 188 20.89 11.10 -18.59
CA LEU A 188 22.27 10.93 -19.05
C LEU A 188 22.43 9.69 -19.94
N GLU A 189 21.82 8.56 -19.58
CA GLU A 189 21.78 7.35 -20.42
C GLU A 189 21.09 7.62 -21.77
N TYR A 190 20.03 8.42 -21.80
CA TYR A 190 19.35 8.80 -23.03
C TYR A 190 20.22 9.71 -23.93
N GLN A 191 20.91 10.70 -23.35
CA GLN A 191 21.83 11.57 -24.09
C GLN A 191 23.02 10.78 -24.67
N TRP A 192 23.62 9.89 -23.89
CA TRP A 192 24.73 9.04 -24.35
C TRP A 192 24.35 8.16 -25.56
N ASN A 193 23.14 7.61 -25.57
CA ASN A 193 22.64 6.77 -26.67
C ASN A 193 22.18 7.56 -27.91
N LEU A 194 22.08 8.88 -27.84
CA LEU A 194 21.82 9.75 -28.99
C LEU A 194 23.11 10.26 -29.65
N GLU A 195 24.19 10.33 -28.86
CA GLU A 195 25.50 10.84 -29.29
C GLU A 195 26.44 9.74 -29.82
N ASN A 196 26.08 8.46 -29.66
CA ASN A 196 26.82 7.27 -30.12
C ASN A 196 25.90 6.28 -30.82
#